data_AF-A0A649VZ92-F1
#
_entry.id   AF-A0A649VZ92-F1
#
_cell.length_a   1.000
_cell.length_b   1.000
_cell.length_c   1.000
_cell.angle_alpha   90.00
_cell.angle_beta   90.00
_cell.angle_gamma   90.00
#
_symmetry.space_group_name_H-M   'P 1'
#
loop_
_entity.id
_entity.type
_entity.pdbx_description
1 polymer ?
#
loop_
_entity_poly.entity_id
_entity_poly.type
_entity_poly.pdbx_seq_one_letter_code
_entity_poly.pdbx_strand_id
1 'polypeptide(L)'
;HSAEFAKIQEQLKQCKQVTVIGSGQSAAECVLALFNSLTPEQVKAGASIRWITRSAGFHPMEYSKLGQECFTPAYMQYFQSLPRDKRRDIAASQGLIYKGISFSTIGDIYDVLYERSVAGEKSGLSLYTSCEVES
;
A
#
# COMPACT_ATOMS: atom_id res chain seq x y z
N HIS A 1 8.66 -10.84 4.60
CA HIS A 1 8.89 -9.54 3.90
C HIS A 1 8.44 -9.66 2.43
N SER A 2 8.10 -8.56 1.74
CA SER A 2 7.66 -8.60 0.33
C SER A 2 8.66 -9.29 -0.61
N ALA A 3 9.95 -9.24 -0.29
CA ALA A 3 11.01 -9.93 -1.02
C ALA A 3 10.84 -11.46 -1.13
N GLU A 4 10.05 -12.06 -0.25
CA GLU A 4 9.75 -13.50 -0.26
C GLU A 4 8.36 -13.81 -0.82
N PHE A 5 7.57 -12.78 -1.15
CA PHE A 5 6.15 -12.91 -1.50
C PHE A 5 5.93 -13.93 -2.61
N ALA A 6 6.69 -13.88 -3.69
CA ALA A 6 6.56 -14.82 -4.81
C ALA A 6 6.76 -16.29 -4.39
N LYS A 7 7.60 -16.56 -3.38
CA LYS A 7 7.88 -17.92 -2.89
C LYS A 7 6.78 -18.44 -1.97
N ILE A 8 6.14 -17.56 -1.21
CA ILE A 8 5.09 -17.91 -0.24
C ILE A 8 3.68 -17.71 -0.79
N GLN A 9 3.53 -17.11 -1.98
CA GLN A 9 2.22 -16.78 -2.56
C GLN A 9 1.31 -18.01 -2.66
N GLU A 10 1.82 -19.15 -3.12
CA GLU A 10 1.04 -20.40 -3.20
C GLU A 10 0.60 -20.92 -1.83
N GLN A 11 1.44 -20.74 -0.80
CA GLN A 11 1.08 -21.10 0.57
C GLN A 11 0.02 -20.15 1.13
N LEU A 12 0.14 -18.84 0.85
CA LEU A 12 -0.82 -17.83 1.28
C LEU A 12 -2.20 -18.01 0.63
N LYS A 13 -2.28 -18.55 -0.61
CA LYS A 13 -3.56 -18.90 -1.26
C LYS A 13 -4.34 -19.98 -0.51
N GLN A 14 -3.67 -20.82 0.28
CA GLN A 14 -4.31 -21.86 1.09
C GLN A 14 -4.77 -21.34 2.45
N CYS A 15 -4.30 -20.16 2.87
CA CYS A 15 -4.70 -19.56 4.13
C CYS A 15 -6.12 -18.99 4.06
N LYS A 16 -6.94 -19.26 5.08
CA LYS A 16 -8.28 -18.68 5.20
C LYS A 16 -8.25 -17.17 5.49
N GLN A 17 -7.20 -16.66 6.11
CA GLN A 17 -7.07 -15.23 6.32
C GLN A 17 -5.62 -14.80 6.17
N VAL A 18 -5.38 -13.81 5.31
CA VAL A 18 -4.07 -13.22 5.09
C VAL A 18 -4.10 -11.77 5.52
N THR A 19 -3.10 -11.34 6.29
CA THR A 19 -2.98 -9.94 6.73
C THR A 19 -1.71 -9.35 6.14
N VAL A 20 -1.87 -8.28 5.36
CA VAL A 20 -0.77 -7.50 4.79
C VAL A 20 -0.60 -6.23 5.62
N ILE A 21 0.61 -6.01 6.11
CA ILE A 21 0.95 -4.84 6.93
C ILE A 21 1.87 -3.93 6.11
N GLY A 22 1.49 -2.65 5.99
CA GLY A 22 2.32 -1.62 5.34
C GLY A 22 1.51 -0.69 4.43
N SER A 23 2.08 0.46 4.08
CA SER A 23 1.38 1.53 3.34
C SER A 23 1.91 1.78 1.93
N GLY A 24 3.03 1.17 1.55
CA GLY A 24 3.75 1.50 0.33
C GLY A 24 3.41 0.59 -0.84
N GLN A 25 4.02 0.90 -2.00
CA GLN A 25 3.83 0.16 -3.25
C GLN A 25 3.93 -1.37 -3.10
N SER A 26 4.95 -1.90 -2.41
CA SER A 26 5.08 -3.35 -2.26
C SER A 26 3.94 -4.00 -1.48
N ALA A 27 3.36 -3.31 -0.49
CA ALA A 27 2.20 -3.83 0.24
C ALA A 27 0.97 -3.85 -0.68
N ALA A 28 0.78 -2.79 -1.47
CA ALA A 28 -0.29 -2.70 -2.44
C ALA A 28 -0.20 -3.80 -3.52
N GLU A 29 0.98 -4.06 -4.05
CA GLU A 29 1.21 -5.13 -5.03
C GLU A 29 0.93 -6.51 -4.44
N CYS A 30 1.34 -6.77 -3.19
CA CYS A 30 1.00 -8.02 -2.50
C CYS A 30 -0.51 -8.18 -2.34
N VAL A 31 -1.21 -7.10 -1.94
CA VAL A 31 -2.68 -7.11 -1.81
C VAL A 31 -3.32 -7.37 -3.16
N LEU A 32 -2.94 -6.65 -4.22
CA LEU A 32 -3.50 -6.83 -5.55
C LEU A 32 -3.30 -8.26 -6.06
N ALA A 33 -2.09 -8.82 -5.91
CA ALA A 33 -1.79 -10.19 -6.32
C ALA A 33 -2.60 -11.24 -5.56
N LEU A 34 -2.73 -11.09 -4.23
CA LEU A 34 -3.57 -11.98 -3.41
C LEU A 34 -5.04 -11.81 -3.76
N PHE A 35 -5.50 -10.58 -3.97
CA PHE A 35 -6.89 -10.26 -4.23
C PHE A 35 -7.33 -10.83 -5.57
N ASN A 36 -6.53 -10.65 -6.61
CA ASN A 36 -6.74 -11.28 -7.93
C ASN A 36 -6.72 -12.81 -7.88
N SER A 37 -5.97 -13.41 -6.95
CA SER A 37 -5.92 -14.86 -6.78
C SER A 37 -7.10 -15.45 -6.00
N LEU A 38 -7.87 -14.61 -5.29
CA LEU A 38 -8.96 -15.04 -4.42
C LEU A 38 -10.23 -15.30 -5.25
N THR A 39 -10.82 -16.50 -5.14
CA THR A 39 -12.05 -16.83 -5.88
C THR A 39 -13.32 -16.55 -5.05
N PRO A 40 -14.48 -16.33 -5.68
CA PRO A 40 -15.75 -16.11 -4.97
C PRO A 40 -16.12 -17.25 -4.00
N GLU A 41 -15.83 -18.50 -4.36
CA GLU A 41 -16.08 -19.68 -3.52
C GLU A 41 -15.23 -19.65 -2.25
N GLN A 42 -13.96 -19.27 -2.38
CA GLN A 42 -13.07 -19.10 -1.24
C GLN A 42 -13.59 -18.00 -0.31
N VAL A 43 -14.03 -16.85 -0.87
CA VAL A 43 -14.61 -15.77 -0.06
C VAL A 43 -15.87 -16.22 0.67
N LYS A 44 -16.76 -16.96 -0.01
CA LYS A 44 -17.97 -17.55 0.61
C LYS A 44 -17.62 -18.56 1.71
N ALA A 45 -16.52 -19.30 1.56
CA ALA A 45 -15.97 -20.18 2.60
C ALA A 45 -15.27 -19.42 3.75
N GLY A 46 -15.19 -18.09 3.67
CA GLY A 46 -14.64 -17.20 4.68
C GLY A 46 -13.18 -16.80 4.44
N ALA A 47 -12.65 -17.03 3.24
CA ALA A 47 -11.33 -16.53 2.87
C ALA A 47 -11.32 -15.00 2.80
N SER A 48 -10.33 -14.35 3.39
CA SER A 48 -10.26 -12.88 3.41
C SER A 48 -8.84 -12.33 3.49
N ILE A 49 -8.67 -11.11 3.00
CA ILE A 49 -7.44 -10.32 3.05
C ILE A 49 -7.71 -9.10 3.94
N ARG A 50 -6.82 -8.86 4.90
CA ARG A 50 -6.80 -7.62 5.68
C ARG A 50 -5.59 -6.80 5.29
N TRP A 51 -5.79 -5.57 4.88
CA TRP A 51 -4.69 -4.63 4.65
C TRP A 51 -4.68 -3.60 5.77
N ILE A 52 -3.62 -3.62 6.58
CA ILE A 52 -3.46 -2.77 7.76
C ILE A 52 -2.29 -1.83 7.55
N THR A 53 -2.50 -0.55 7.83
CA THR A 53 -1.45 0.47 7.75
C THR A 53 -1.49 1.44 8.92
N ARG A 54 -0.31 1.85 9.38
CA ARG A 54 -0.13 2.95 10.35
C ARG A 54 -0.37 4.33 9.74
N SER A 55 -0.30 4.44 8.40
CA SER A 55 -0.56 5.69 7.70
C SER A 55 -2.03 6.08 7.86
N ALA A 56 -2.32 7.38 7.86
CA ALA A 56 -3.67 7.91 7.97
C ALA A 56 -4.59 7.44 6.82
N GLY A 57 -4.01 7.17 5.66
CA GLY A 57 -4.69 6.64 4.48
C GLY A 57 -3.79 5.86 3.53
N PHE A 58 -4.39 5.33 2.47
CA PHE A 58 -3.70 4.76 1.32
C PHE A 58 -3.42 5.87 0.31
N HIS A 59 -2.31 6.57 0.52
CA HIS A 59 -1.99 7.75 -0.27
C HIS A 59 -1.24 7.37 -1.56
N PRO A 60 -1.60 8.01 -2.69
CA PRO A 60 -0.79 7.88 -3.89
C PRO A 60 0.58 8.49 -3.67
N MET A 61 1.57 8.03 -4.44
CA MET A 61 2.85 8.71 -4.54
C MET A 61 2.67 10.06 -5.23
N GLU A 62 3.42 11.07 -4.78
CA GLU A 62 3.37 12.40 -5.37
C GLU A 62 3.98 12.40 -6.78
N TYR A 63 3.15 12.69 -7.78
CA TYR A 63 3.54 12.68 -9.20
C TYR A 63 3.22 14.01 -9.91
N SER A 64 2.76 15.04 -9.20
CA SER A 64 2.55 16.35 -9.80
C SER A 64 3.88 16.95 -10.28
N LYS A 65 3.82 17.70 -11.39
CA LYS A 65 5.01 18.33 -11.98
C LYS A 65 5.77 19.19 -10.97
N LEU A 66 5.06 19.92 -10.11
CA LEU A 66 5.67 20.74 -9.06
C LEU A 66 6.19 19.90 -7.89
N GLY A 67 5.51 18.81 -7.51
CA GLY A 67 6.01 17.89 -6.48
C GLY A 67 7.35 17.26 -6.86
N GLN A 68 7.55 16.98 -8.16
CA GLN A 68 8.78 16.41 -8.70
C GLN A 68 9.99 17.36 -8.64
N GLU A 69 9.78 18.67 -8.46
CA GLU A 69 10.88 19.63 -8.24
C GLU A 69 11.71 19.28 -7.00
N CYS A 70 11.14 18.54 -6.04
CA CYS A 70 11.84 18.03 -4.85
C CYS A 70 12.89 16.95 -5.16
N PHE A 71 12.91 16.41 -6.38
CA PHE A 71 13.91 15.42 -6.82
C PHE A 71 14.98 16.01 -7.75
N THR A 72 14.95 17.34 -7.97
CA THR A 72 15.92 18.00 -8.86
C THR A 72 17.28 18.19 -8.20
N PRO A 73 18.36 18.30 -8.98
CA PRO A 73 19.68 18.67 -8.46
C PRO A 73 19.67 20.00 -7.69
N ALA A 74 18.87 20.98 -8.13
CA ALA A 74 18.73 22.28 -7.49
C ALA A 74 18.14 22.14 -6.08
N TYR A 75 17.07 21.36 -5.93
CA TYR A 75 16.51 21.07 -4.60
C TYR A 75 17.50 20.30 -3.73
N MET A 76 18.25 19.34 -4.28
CA MET A 76 19.25 18.61 -3.50
C MET A 76 20.36 19.52 -2.98
N GLN A 77 20.83 20.48 -3.77
CA GLN A 77 21.80 21.49 -3.32
C GLN A 77 21.22 22.35 -2.19
N TYR A 78 20.00 22.83 -2.35
CA TYR A 78 19.29 23.56 -1.28
C TYR A 78 19.16 22.70 -0.01
N PHE A 79 18.68 21.46 -0.13
CA PHE A 79 18.48 20.55 0.99
C PHE A 79 19.78 20.30 1.74
N GLN A 80 20.91 20.09 1.04
CA GLN A 80 22.22 19.90 1.66
C GLN A 80 22.75 21.16 2.37
N SER A 81 22.32 22.35 1.97
CA SER A 81 22.69 23.60 2.65
C SER A 81 21.99 23.79 4.01
N LEU A 82 20.93 23.01 4.29
CA LEU A 82 20.15 23.14 5.52
C LEU A 82 20.85 22.54 6.75
N PRO A 83 20.63 23.12 7.95
CA PRO A 83 21.05 22.51 9.21
C PRO A 83 20.55 21.07 9.36
N ARG A 84 21.34 20.23 10.04
CA ARG A 84 21.04 18.80 10.21
C ARG A 84 19.65 18.54 10.81
N ASP A 85 19.26 19.31 11.83
CA ASP A 85 17.96 19.13 12.47
C ASP A 85 16.81 19.45 11.51
N LYS A 86 16.91 20.53 10.73
CA LYS A 86 15.93 20.85 9.69
C LYS A 86 15.86 19.75 8.63
N ARG A 87 17.00 19.20 8.19
CA ARG A 87 17.01 18.08 7.23
C ARG A 87 16.30 16.84 7.78
N ARG A 88 16.50 16.53 9.07
CA ARG A 88 15.81 15.41 9.72
C ARG A 88 14.29 15.63 9.75
N ASP A 89 13.86 16.81 10.12
CA ASP A 89 12.43 17.13 10.25
C ASP A 89 11.74 17.11 8.89
N ILE A 90 12.39 17.65 7.84
CA ILE A 90 11.92 17.58 6.45
C ILE A 90 11.87 16.12 5.95
N ALA A 91 12.91 15.33 6.18
CA ALA A 91 12.92 13.93 5.75
C ALA A 91 11.82 13.09 6.42
N ALA A 92 11.47 13.42 7.67
CA ALA A 92 10.37 12.78 8.39
C ALA A 92 9.00 13.16 7.82
N SER A 93 8.80 14.42 7.43
CA SER A 93 7.51 14.91 6.89
C SER A 93 7.29 14.56 5.41
N GLN A 94 8.37 14.37 4.63
CA GLN A 94 8.30 14.07 3.19
C GLN A 94 8.07 12.59 2.85
N GLY A 95 7.72 11.74 3.82
CA GLY A 95 7.50 10.32 3.58
C GLY A 95 6.50 10.01 2.45
N LEU A 96 5.47 10.85 2.28
CA LEU A 96 4.45 10.68 1.23
C LEU A 96 4.97 10.99 -0.19
N ILE A 97 6.05 11.75 -0.32
CA ILE A 97 6.61 12.13 -1.63
C ILE A 97 7.21 10.91 -2.34
N TYR A 98 7.71 9.92 -1.60
CA TYR A 98 8.40 8.74 -2.17
C TYR A 98 7.97 7.37 -1.61
N LYS A 99 7.12 7.30 -0.57
CA LYS A 99 6.63 6.03 0.01
C LYS A 99 5.16 5.73 -0.31
N GLY A 100 4.55 6.50 -1.21
CA GLY A 100 3.16 6.29 -1.63
C GLY A 100 2.99 5.07 -2.54
N ILE A 101 1.75 4.84 -2.95
CA ILE A 101 1.37 3.77 -3.88
C ILE A 101 1.21 4.39 -5.28
N SER A 102 1.54 3.67 -6.35
CA SER A 102 1.29 4.16 -7.70
C SER A 102 -0.21 4.38 -7.94
N PHE A 103 -0.56 5.41 -8.72
CA PHE A 103 -1.97 5.69 -9.05
C PHE A 103 -2.64 4.51 -9.75
N SER A 104 -1.92 3.81 -10.64
CA SER A 104 -2.43 2.63 -11.32
C SER A 104 -2.74 1.51 -10.35
N THR A 105 -1.83 1.18 -9.41
CA THR A 105 -2.08 0.12 -8.43
C THR A 105 -3.25 0.44 -7.50
N ILE A 106 -3.43 1.71 -7.10
CA ILE A 106 -4.63 2.13 -6.34
C ILE A 106 -5.88 1.89 -7.19
N GLY A 107 -5.87 2.30 -8.46
CA GLY A 107 -6.96 2.09 -9.40
C GLY A 107 -7.31 0.61 -9.56
N ASP A 108 -6.32 -0.24 -9.85
CA ASP A 108 -6.49 -1.68 -10.06
C ASP A 108 -7.12 -2.35 -8.82
N ILE A 109 -6.68 -1.98 -7.61
CA ILE A 109 -7.27 -2.51 -6.37
C ILE A 109 -8.72 -2.04 -6.21
N TYR A 110 -8.98 -0.77 -6.51
CA TYR A 110 -10.33 -0.20 -6.43
C TYR A 110 -11.28 -0.86 -7.43
N ASP A 111 -10.85 -1.10 -8.66
CA ASP A 111 -11.66 -1.71 -9.71
C ASP A 111 -12.09 -3.13 -9.33
N VAL A 112 -11.15 -3.96 -8.84
CA VAL A 112 -11.45 -5.31 -8.35
C VAL A 112 -12.35 -5.28 -7.12
N LEU A 113 -12.12 -4.32 -6.20
CA LEU A 113 -12.96 -4.15 -5.01
C LEU A 113 -14.39 -3.78 -5.41
N TYR A 114 -14.53 -2.85 -6.34
CA TYR A 114 -15.81 -2.40 -6.87
C TYR A 114 -16.54 -3.57 -7.52
N GLU A 115 -15.92 -4.23 -8.50
CA GLU A 115 -16.49 -5.38 -9.23
C GLU A 115 -17.04 -6.46 -8.28
N ARG A 116 -16.27 -6.81 -7.24
CA ARG A 116 -16.68 -7.86 -6.27
C ARG A 116 -17.68 -7.41 -5.22
N SER A 117 -17.84 -6.10 -5.04
CA SER A 117 -18.83 -5.53 -4.11
C SER A 117 -20.16 -5.20 -4.79
N VAL A 118 -20.22 -5.28 -6.13
CA VAL A 118 -21.47 -5.14 -6.87
C VAL A 118 -22.47 -6.17 -6.33
N ALA A 119 -23.71 -5.72 -6.09
CA ALA A 119 -24.77 -6.48 -5.42
C ALA A 119 -24.63 -6.72 -3.91
N GLY A 120 -23.70 -6.04 -3.23
CA GLY A 120 -23.56 -6.11 -1.76
C GLY A 120 -22.90 -7.39 -1.26
N GLU A 121 -22.23 -8.13 -2.16
CA GLU A 121 -21.44 -9.29 -1.78
C GLU A 121 -20.18 -8.87 -0.99
N LYS A 122 -19.67 -9.78 -0.16
CA LYS A 122 -18.40 -9.56 0.53
C LYS A 122 -17.29 -9.63 -0.51
N SER A 123 -16.54 -8.54 -0.68
CA SER A 123 -15.41 -8.52 -1.61
C SER A 123 -14.28 -9.47 -1.22
N GLY A 124 -14.15 -9.77 0.08
CA GLY A 124 -13.03 -10.53 0.64
C GLY A 124 -11.83 -9.67 1.02
N LEU A 125 -11.92 -8.34 0.91
CA LEU A 125 -10.88 -7.39 1.30
C LEU A 125 -11.39 -6.43 2.39
N SER A 126 -10.61 -6.24 3.45
CA SER A 126 -10.85 -5.23 4.49
C SER A 126 -9.65 -4.29 4.62
N LEU A 127 -9.92 -3.00 4.71
CA LEU A 127 -8.93 -1.93 4.74
C LEU A 127 -8.94 -1.25 6.11
N TYR A 128 -7.79 -1.17 6.76
CA TYR A 128 -7.61 -0.54 8.07
C TYR A 128 -6.46 0.45 8.02
N THR A 129 -6.73 1.70 8.40
CA THR A 129 -5.75 2.79 8.45
C THR A 129 -5.62 3.33 9.86
N SER A 130 -4.54 4.07 10.13
CA SER A 130 -4.25 4.60 11.47
C SER A 130 -4.18 3.51 12.55
N CYS A 131 -3.74 2.30 12.19
CA CYS A 131 -3.60 1.18 13.12
C CYS A 131 -2.13 0.90 13.40
N GLU A 132 -1.80 0.73 14.68
CA GLU A 132 -0.54 0.15 15.13
C GLU A 132 -0.77 -1.31 15.54
N VAL A 133 0.17 -2.19 15.20
CA VAL A 133 0.11 -3.61 15.55
C VAL A 133 0.99 -3.81 16.77
N GLU A 134 0.37 -4.09 17.92
CA GLU A 134 1.08 -4.48 19.14
C GLU A 134 1.56 -5.94 19.02
N SER A 135 2.84 -6.18 19.31
CA SER A 135 3.49 -7.49 19.26
C SER A 135 3.65 -8.11 20.64
#